data_AF-A0A1Y2U7W3-F1
#
_entry.id   AF-A0A1Y2U7W3-F1
#
_cell.length_a   1.000
_cell.length_b   1.000
_cell.length_c   1.000
_cell.angle_alpha   90.00
_cell.angle_beta   90.00
_cell.angle_gamma   90.00
#
_symmetry.space_group_name_H-M   'P 1'
#
loop_
_entity.id
_entity.type
_entity.pdbx_description
1 polymer ?
#
loop_
_entity_poly.entity_id
_entity_poly.type
_entity_poly.pdbx_seq_one_letter_code
_entity_poly.pdbx_strand_id
1 'polypeptide(L)'
;MPTEAQIAGGHKATLSNPKTSQEAKDHSKQVLENEFNGGDVPKAGDDSDKNPGNVAGGLKATLKNPNVSDEAKDSAKQRLDNM
;
A
#
# COMPACT_ATOMS: atom_id res chain seq x y z
N MET A 1 0.48 4.46 -16.80
CA MET A 1 1.86 3.94 -16.77
C MET A 1 2.13 3.40 -15.38
N PRO A 2 2.86 2.28 -15.22
CA PRO A 2 3.22 1.79 -13.90
C PRO A 2 4.08 2.83 -13.17
N THR A 3 3.89 2.92 -11.86
CA THR A 3 4.61 3.86 -11.02
C THR A 3 5.94 3.26 -10.57
N GLU A 4 6.89 4.10 -10.18
CA GLU A 4 8.21 3.66 -9.71
C GLU A 4 8.08 2.68 -8.53
N ALA A 5 7.11 2.89 -7.64
CA ALA A 5 6.77 1.95 -6.57
C ALA A 5 6.29 0.58 -7.06
N GLN A 6 5.49 0.55 -8.13
CA GLN A 6 5.04 -0.71 -8.72
C GLN A 6 6.20 -1.47 -9.37
N ILE A 7 7.10 -0.75 -10.05
CA ILE A 7 8.26 -1.34 -10.72
C ILE A 7 9.26 -1.90 -9.69
N ALA A 8 9.64 -1.10 -8.69
CA ALA A 8 10.51 -1.55 -7.60
C ALA A 8 9.90 -2.73 -6.81
N GLY A 9 8.58 -2.69 -6.56
CA GLY A 9 7.86 -3.79 -5.94
C GLY A 9 7.96 -5.10 -6.74
N GLY A 10 7.87 -5.01 -8.07
CA GLY A 10 8.06 -6.15 -8.98
C GLY A 10 9.46 -6.75 -8.88
N HIS A 11 10.50 -5.93 -8.90
CA HIS A 11 11.88 -6.41 -8.73
C HIS A 11 12.12 -7.05 -7.35
N LYS A 12 11.53 -6.48 -6.29
CA LYS A 12 11.59 -7.09 -4.94
C LYS A 12 10.90 -8.45 -4.92
N ALA A 13 9.76 -8.61 -5.61
CA ALA A 13 9.08 -9.89 -5.73
C ALA A 13 9.95 -10.93 -6.48
N THR A 14 10.67 -10.52 -7.53
CA THR A 14 11.60 -11.40 -8.25
C THR A 14 12.72 -11.92 -7.34
N LEU A 15 13.21 -11.11 -6.40
CA LEU A 15 14.23 -11.52 -5.41
C LEU A 15 13.70 -12.57 -4.43
N SER A 16 12.47 -12.40 -3.94
CA SER A 16 11.85 -13.31 -2.97
C SER A 16 11.27 -14.59 -3.59
N ASN A 17 11.02 -14.61 -4.89
CA ASN A 17 10.46 -15.79 -5.56
C ASN A 17 11.51 -16.94 -5.59
N PRO A 18 11.19 -18.13 -5.06
CA PRO A 18 12.10 -19.29 -5.15
C PRO A 18 12.18 -19.88 -6.56
N LYS A 19 11.25 -19.56 -7.46
CA LYS A 19 11.20 -20.10 -8.84
C LYS A 19 11.96 -19.24 -9.85
N THR A 20 12.60 -18.15 -9.43
CA THR A 20 13.39 -17.29 -10.33
C THR A 20 14.84 -17.74 -10.39
N SER A 21 15.46 -17.56 -11.56
CA SER A 21 16.89 -17.86 -11.74
C SER A 21 17.77 -16.87 -10.99
N GLN A 22 19.00 -17.27 -10.69
CA GLN A 22 19.96 -16.43 -9.98
C GLN A 22 20.29 -15.15 -10.79
N GLU A 23 20.52 -15.27 -12.10
CA GLU A 23 20.72 -14.12 -12.99
C GLU A 23 19.56 -13.10 -12.93
N ALA A 24 18.31 -13.56 -12.89
CA ALA A 24 17.15 -12.67 -12.80
C ALA A 24 17.10 -11.93 -11.46
N LYS A 25 17.56 -12.57 -10.38
CA LYS A 25 17.67 -11.96 -9.06
C LYS A 25 18.78 -10.92 -9.03
N ASP A 26 19.96 -11.25 -9.53
CA ASP A 26 21.11 -10.34 -9.54
C ASP A 26 20.80 -9.08 -10.37
N HIS A 27 20.18 -9.25 -11.55
CA HIS A 27 19.71 -8.13 -12.35
C HIS A 27 18.66 -7.28 -11.61
N SER A 28 17.66 -7.92 -10.98
CA SER A 28 16.63 -7.20 -10.22
C SER A 28 17.21 -6.43 -9.02
N LYS A 29 18.24 -6.99 -8.37
CA LYS A 29 18.96 -6.32 -7.28
C LYS A 29 19.70 -5.09 -7.79
N GLN A 30 20.41 -5.20 -8.91
CA GLN A 30 21.19 -4.11 -9.48
C GLN A 30 20.28 -2.96 -9.96
N VAL A 31 19.13 -3.27 -10.55
CA VAL A 31 18.12 -2.26 -10.93
C VAL A 31 17.55 -1.56 -9.70
N LEU A 32 17.23 -2.31 -8.64
CA LEU A 32 16.75 -1.72 -7.39
C LEU A 32 17.77 -0.77 -6.76
N GLU A 33 19.04 -1.14 -6.76
CA GLU A 33 20.11 -0.37 -6.14
C GLU A 33 20.47 0.88 -6.94
N ASN A 34 20.57 0.77 -8.27
CA ASN A 34 20.95 1.89 -9.15
C ASN A 34 19.81 2.86 -9.43
N GLU A 35 18.58 2.36 -9.60
CA GLU A 35 17.47 3.13 -10.20
C GLU A 35 16.36 3.44 -9.18
N PHE A 36 16.21 2.62 -8.13
CA PHE A 36 15.12 2.72 -7.16
C PHE A 36 15.60 2.91 -5.72
N ASN A 37 16.80 3.47 -5.52
CA ASN A 37 17.37 3.79 -4.20
C ASN A 37 17.34 2.59 -3.22
N GLY A 38 17.67 1.39 -3.70
CA GLY A 38 17.61 0.15 -2.92
C GLY A 38 16.20 -0.42 -2.73
N GLY A 39 15.22 0.08 -3.47
CA GLY A 39 13.78 -0.22 -3.30
C GLY A 39 13.07 0.69 -2.32
N ASP A 40 13.72 1.77 -1.87
CA ASP A 40 13.11 2.86 -1.11
C ASP A 40 12.61 3.93 -2.08
N VAL A 41 11.48 3.64 -2.70
CA VAL A 41 10.82 4.53 -3.66
C VAL A 41 9.61 5.20 -3.03
N PRO A 42 9.34 6.47 -3.38
CA PRO A 42 8.16 7.17 -2.89
C PRO A 42 6.93 6.34 -3.23
N LYS A 43 6.12 6.05 -2.20
CA LYS A 43 4.93 5.22 -2.33
C LYS A 43 3.97 5.87 -3.32
N ALA A 44 3.68 5.16 -4.40
CA ALA A 44 2.91 5.69 -5.52
C ALA A 44 1.40 5.82 -5.28
N GLY A 45 0.99 6.23 -4.09
CA GLY A 45 -0.41 6.38 -3.74
C GLY A 45 -0.64 7.12 -2.43
N ASP A 46 0.34 7.84 -1.90
CA ASP A 46 0.09 8.67 -0.72
C ASP A 46 -0.58 10.02 -1.09
N ASP A 47 -0.44 10.47 -2.33
CA ASP A 47 -1.10 11.69 -2.87
C ASP A 47 -2.43 11.42 -3.58
N SER A 48 -3.03 10.24 -3.40
CA SER A 48 -4.43 10.06 -3.79
C SER A 48 -5.29 10.49 -2.61
N ASP A 49 -5.69 11.76 -2.64
CA ASP A 49 -6.87 12.29 -1.94
C ASP A 49 -7.92 11.18 -1.89
N LYS A 50 -7.99 10.48 -0.75
CA LYS A 50 -8.86 9.31 -0.61
C LYS A 50 -10.26 9.86 -0.84
N ASN A 51 -10.98 9.30 -1.82
CA ASN A 51 -12.32 9.80 -2.12
C ASN A 51 -13.11 9.87 -0.80
N PRO A 52 -13.55 11.06 -0.36
CA PRO A 52 -14.15 11.21 0.97
C PRO A 52 -15.40 10.34 1.13
N GLY A 53 -16.12 10.06 0.04
CA GLY A 53 -17.24 9.11 0.03
C GLY A 53 -16.83 7.67 0.35
N ASN A 54 -15.67 7.21 -0.14
CA ASN A 54 -15.16 5.88 0.17
C ASN A 54 -14.72 5.78 1.64
N VAL A 55 -14.12 6.85 2.17
CA VAL A 55 -13.70 6.90 3.57
C VAL A 55 -14.93 6.92 4.49
N ALA A 56 -15.89 7.80 4.24
CA ALA A 56 -17.16 7.85 4.97
C ALA A 56 -17.91 6.52 4.91
N GLY A 57 -17.92 5.87 3.74
CA GLY A 57 -18.49 4.53 3.55
C GLY A 57 -17.81 3.47 4.42
N GLY A 58 -16.48 3.46 4.47
CA GLY A 58 -15.70 2.57 5.32
C GLY A 58 -15.95 2.81 6.82
N LEU A 59 -15.97 4.07 7.26
CA LEU A 59 -16.28 4.43 8.65
C LEU A 59 -17.70 3.98 9.04
N LYS A 60 -18.68 4.15 8.14
CA LYS A 60 -20.05 3.67 8.36
C LYS A 60 -20.14 2.14 8.41
N ALA A 61 -19.30 1.43 7.65
CA ALA A 61 -19.20 -0.02 7.72
C ALA A 61 -18.67 -0.48 9.08
N THR A 62 -17.64 0.20 9.61
CA THR A 62 -17.14 -0.05 10.98
C THR A 62 -18.24 0.10 12.01
N LEU A 63 -19.06 1.16 11.94
CA LEU A 63 -20.19 1.37 12.87
C LEU A 63 -21.23 0.24 12.85
N LYS A 64 -21.44 -0.39 11.70
CA LYS A 64 -22.44 -1.48 11.54
C LYS A 64 -21.89 -2.86 11.84
N ASN A 65 -20.57 -3.03 11.93
CA ASN A 65 -19.96 -4.33 12.09
C ASN A 65 -20.07 -4.78 13.56
N PRO A 66 -20.69 -5.93 13.87
CA PRO A 66 -20.77 -6.44 15.23
C PRO A 66 -19.42 -6.97 15.75
N ASN A 67 -18.47 -7.26 14.86
CA ASN A 67 -17.15 -7.82 15.21
C ASN A 67 -16.08 -6.77 15.49
N VAL A 68 -16.41 -5.47 15.49
CA VAL A 68 -15.47 -4.42 15.88
C VAL A 68 -15.73 -3.96 17.31
N SER A 69 -14.67 -3.53 17.98
CA SER A 69 -14.74 -3.00 19.34
C SER A 69 -15.51 -1.68 19.40
N ASP A 70 -16.08 -1.37 20.56
CA ASP A 70 -16.84 -0.14 20.74
C ASP A 70 -15.96 1.12 20.65
N GLU A 71 -14.70 1.04 21.07
CA GLU A 71 -13.70 2.11 20.86
C GLU A 71 -13.46 2.38 19.37
N ALA A 72 -13.36 1.33 18.55
CA ALA A 72 -13.20 1.48 17.10
C ALA A 72 -14.45 2.09 16.45
N LYS A 73 -15.65 1.78 16.96
CA LYS A 73 -16.89 2.43 16.52
C LYS A 73 -16.93 3.90 16.91
N ASP A 74 -16.56 4.24 18.14
CA ASP A 74 -16.56 5.63 18.61
C ASP A 74 -15.59 6.50 17.79
N SER A 75 -14.35 6.03 17.61
CA SER A 75 -13.38 6.68 16.72
C SER A 75 -13.90 6.80 15.28
N ALA A 76 -14.56 5.77 14.75
CA ALA A 76 -15.13 5.85 13.41
C ALA A 76 -16.26 6.89 13.31
N LYS A 77 -17.06 7.03 14.37
CA LYS A 77 -18.12 8.04 14.48
C LYS A 77 -17.54 9.44 14.53
N GLN A 78 -16.56 9.69 15.39
CA GLN A 78 -15.90 11.00 15.49
C GLN A 78 -15.26 11.41 14.16
N ARG A 79 -14.58 10.49 13.48
CA ARG A 79 -13.97 10.77 12.17
C ARG A 79 -14.99 11.03 11.06
N LEU A 80 -16.19 10.44 11.15
CA LEU A 80 -17.28 10.68 10.21
C LEU A 80 -17.96 12.04 10.46
N ASP A 81 -18.01 12.48 11.73
CA ASP A 81 -18.52 13.79 12.13
C ASP A 81 -17.56 14.95 11.76
N ASN A 82 -16.25 14.70 11.82
CA ASN A 82 -15.19 15.66 11.45
C ASN A 82 -14.82 15.62 9.96
N MET A 83 -15.58 14.91 9.13
CA MET A 83 -15.40 14.83 7.67
C MET A 83 -16.28 15.83 6.94
#